data_AF-A0A165PYV1-F1
#
_entry.id   AF-A0A165PYV1-F1
#
_cell.length_a   1.000
_cell.length_b   1.000
_cell.length_c   1.000
_cell.angle_alpha   90.00
_cell.angle_beta   90.00
_cell.angle_gamma   90.00
#
_symmetry.space_group_name_H-M   'P 1'
#
loop_
_entity.id
_entity.type
_entity.pdbx_description
1 polymer ?
#
loop_
_entity_poly.entity_id
_entity_poly.type
_entity_poly.pdbx_seq_one_letter_code
_entity_poly.pdbx_strand_id
1 'polypeptide(L)'
;MTCRRSFVACFRSVMALANPLLELDSTTLLFLPPSETSTAPACVVQVAVRAPNCTVETIARFFRAQRDVSKLVRILVTSHVQVKPLPTSIVIKGQDYVVEASHKPWDFGKTWTFGWGEDVVESAADKWRFVFRAV
;
A
#
# COMPACT_ATOMS: atom_id res chain seq x y z
N MET A 1 21.97 21.05 17.22
CA MET A 1 21.45 19.71 17.57
C MET A 1 20.12 19.50 16.87
N THR A 2 20.09 18.78 15.77
CA THR A 2 18.84 18.24 15.20
C THR A 2 19.20 17.01 14.37
N CYS A 3 19.12 15.85 15.02
CA CYS A 3 19.36 14.55 14.40
C CYS A 3 18.16 14.23 13.50
N ARG A 4 18.26 14.55 12.20
CA ARG A 4 17.29 14.11 11.18
C ARG A 4 17.46 12.60 11.02
N ARG A 5 16.45 11.84 11.45
CA ARG A 5 16.37 10.39 11.23
C ARG A 5 16.09 10.14 9.75
N SER A 6 17.15 10.10 8.94
CA SER A 6 17.07 9.59 7.56
C SER A 6 16.99 8.08 7.61
N PHE A 7 15.82 7.51 7.28
CA PHE A 7 15.68 6.08 7.05
C PHE A 7 15.89 5.83 5.55
N VAL A 8 17.14 5.57 5.17
CA VAL A 8 17.49 5.20 3.78
C VAL A 8 17.28 3.70 3.65
N ALA A 9 16.12 3.28 3.14
CA ALA A 9 15.93 1.90 2.72
C ALA A 9 16.68 1.69 1.40
N CYS A 10 17.94 1.23 1.50
CA CYS A 10 18.77 0.93 0.34
C CYS A 10 18.38 -0.44 -0.23
N PHE A 11 17.40 -0.49 -1.14
CA PHE A 11 17.13 -1.67 -1.94
C PHE A 11 17.91 -1.57 -3.26
N ARG A 12 19.06 -2.24 -3.32
CA ARG A 12 19.88 -2.33 -4.53
C ARG A 12 19.37 -3.45 -5.45
N SER A 13 18.77 -3.00 -6.55
CA SER A 13 18.75 -3.66 -7.86
C SER A 13 17.89 -4.92 -8.07
N VAL A 14 17.48 -5.05 -9.34
CA VAL A 14 16.86 -6.20 -10.02
C VAL A 14 15.32 -6.18 -10.09
N MET A 15 14.87 -5.77 -11.29
CA MET A 15 13.66 -6.18 -12.01
C MET A 15 12.30 -5.56 -11.64
N ALA A 16 11.68 -5.08 -12.72
CA ALA A 16 10.25 -5.18 -12.95
C ALA A 16 9.62 -6.44 -12.33
N LEU A 17 8.36 -6.34 -11.89
CA LEU A 17 7.47 -7.47 -11.57
C LEU A 17 7.66 -8.23 -10.25
N ALA A 18 8.45 -7.77 -9.28
CA ALA A 18 8.20 -8.21 -7.91
C ALA A 18 6.90 -7.55 -7.45
N ASN A 19 5.81 -8.32 -7.35
CA ASN A 19 4.63 -7.91 -6.62
C ASN A 19 4.84 -8.31 -5.16
N PRO A 20 5.40 -7.45 -4.27
CA PRO A 20 5.44 -7.78 -2.84
C PRO A 20 4.08 -8.24 -2.37
N LEU A 21 4.06 -9.45 -1.84
CA LEU A 21 2.90 -9.99 -1.15
C LEU A 21 2.77 -9.19 0.15
N LEU A 22 1.62 -8.57 0.33
CA LEU A 22 1.32 -7.85 1.56
C LEU A 22 1.06 -8.88 2.65
N GLU A 23 1.61 -8.61 3.83
CA GLU A 23 1.42 -9.43 5.01
C GLU A 23 0.17 -9.01 5.77
N LEU A 24 -0.48 -9.99 6.40
CA LEU A 24 -1.60 -9.73 7.28
C LEU A 24 -1.11 -9.00 8.54
N ASP A 25 -1.92 -8.07 9.04
CA ASP A 25 -1.63 -7.26 10.22
C ASP A 25 -0.32 -6.45 10.16
N SER A 26 0.12 -6.15 8.94
CA SER A 26 1.30 -5.33 8.67
C SER A 26 0.93 -3.96 8.10
N THR A 27 1.82 -3.00 8.32
CA THR A 27 1.78 -1.68 7.69
C THR A 27 3.04 -1.55 6.83
N THR A 28 2.85 -1.33 5.54
CA THR A 28 3.93 -1.30 4.54
C THR A 28 3.90 0.02 3.79
N LEU A 29 5.07 0.54 3.44
CA LEU A 29 5.20 1.67 2.51
C LEU A 29 5.31 1.11 1.09
N LEU A 30 4.35 1.46 0.24
CA LEU A 30 4.33 1.11 -1.16
C LEU A 30 4.89 2.26 -1.98
N PHE A 31 6.01 2.02 -2.63
CA PHE A 31 6.60 2.95 -3.58
C PHE A 31 6.01 2.69 -4.97
N LEU A 32 5.43 3.72 -5.56
CA LEU A 32 4.85 3.72 -6.88
C LEU A 32 5.82 4.42 -7.84
N PRO A 33 6.26 3.74 -8.92
CA PRO A 33 7.05 4.40 -9.94
C PRO A 33 6.23 5.48 -10.64
N PRO A 34 6.89 6.48 -11.25
CA PRO A 34 6.21 7.42 -12.11
C PRO A 34 5.57 6.65 -13.27
N SER A 35 4.34 7.01 -13.63
CA SER A 35 3.67 6.37 -14.76
C SER A 35 4.22 6.92 -16.07
N GLU A 36 4.64 6.08 -16.99
CA GLU A 36 5.13 6.54 -18.31
C GLU A 36 4.07 7.33 -19.10
N THR A 37 2.80 7.13 -18.77
CA THR A 37 1.64 7.78 -19.40
C THR A 37 1.11 8.99 -18.63
N SER A 38 1.66 9.31 -17.46
CA SER A 38 1.19 10.40 -16.60
C SER A 38 2.37 11.16 -16.03
N THR A 39 2.35 12.49 -16.07
CA THR A 39 3.38 13.37 -15.50
C THR A 39 3.45 13.31 -13.96
N ALA A 40 2.75 12.37 -13.32
CA ALA A 40 2.76 12.19 -11.89
C ALA A 40 4.16 11.73 -11.41
N PRO A 41 4.74 12.41 -10.40
CA PRO A 41 6.04 12.02 -9.86
C PRO A 41 5.98 10.67 -9.16
N ALA A 42 7.15 10.06 -8.94
CA ALA A 42 7.28 8.89 -8.09
C ALA A 42 6.69 9.20 -6.70
N CYS A 43 5.88 8.28 -6.18
CA CYS A 43 5.11 8.53 -4.96
C CYS A 43 5.16 7.36 -4.00
N VAL A 44 5.23 7.62 -2.70
CA VAL A 44 5.12 6.59 -1.65
C VAL A 44 3.78 6.71 -0.94
N VAL A 45 3.15 5.56 -0.70
CA VAL A 45 1.85 5.46 -0.02
C VAL A 45 2.00 4.53 1.16
N GLN A 46 1.48 4.94 2.33
CA GLN A 46 1.33 4.02 3.45
C GLN A 46 0.08 3.16 3.27
N VAL A 47 0.26 1.85 3.39
CA VAL A 47 -0.82 0.86 3.30
C VAL A 47 -0.79 -0.04 4.52
N ALA A 48 -1.95 -0.28 5.14
CA ALA A 48 -2.09 -1.23 6.23
C ALA A 48 -3.12 -2.31 5.86
N VAL A 49 -2.77 -3.57 6.03
CA VAL A 49 -3.69 -4.71 5.88
C VAL A 49 -3.96 -5.28 7.27
N ARG A 50 -5.23 -5.46 7.64
CA ARG A 50 -5.65 -5.85 9.00
C ARG A 50 -6.71 -6.94 8.96
N ALA A 51 -6.71 -7.85 9.93
CA ALA A 51 -7.82 -8.77 10.18
C ALA A 51 -8.31 -8.61 11.63
N PRO A 52 -9.55 -8.15 11.88
CA PRO A 52 -10.05 -7.91 13.23
C PRO A 52 -10.20 -9.21 14.04
N ASN A 53 -10.50 -10.33 13.36
CA ASN A 53 -10.66 -11.65 13.96
C ASN A 53 -9.63 -12.61 13.36
N CYS A 54 -8.39 -12.53 13.86
CA CYS A 54 -7.27 -13.32 13.37
C CYS A 54 -7.31 -14.75 13.95
N THR A 55 -8.20 -15.59 13.41
CA THR A 55 -8.24 -17.03 13.70
C THR A 55 -7.30 -17.77 12.74
N VAL A 56 -6.93 -19.01 13.08
CA VAL A 56 -6.14 -19.89 12.18
C VAL A 56 -6.80 -20.03 10.81
N GLU A 57 -8.13 -20.09 10.79
CA GLU A 57 -8.93 -20.16 9.57
C GLU A 57 -8.86 -18.87 8.73
N THR A 58 -8.93 -17.70 9.39
CA THR A 58 -8.75 -16.39 8.74
C THR A 58 -7.36 -16.27 8.13
N ILE A 59 -6.32 -16.69 8.87
CA ILE A 59 -4.94 -16.67 8.39
C ILE A 59 -4.78 -17.59 7.17
N ALA A 60 -5.31 -18.81 7.23
CA ALA A 60 -5.25 -19.77 6.13
C ALA A 60 -5.97 -19.25 4.86
N ARG A 61 -7.16 -18.65 5.02
CA ARG A 61 -7.87 -18.00 3.90
C ARG A 61 -7.10 -16.80 3.35
N PHE A 62 -6.52 -15.97 4.22
CA PHE A 62 -5.69 -14.86 3.78
C PHE A 62 -4.50 -15.35 2.95
N PHE A 63 -3.78 -16.38 3.38
CA PHE A 63 -2.65 -16.92 2.60
C PHE A 63 -3.07 -17.42 1.23
N ARG A 64 -4.26 -18.03 1.09
CA ARG A 64 -4.81 -18.42 -0.21
C ARG A 64 -5.13 -17.21 -1.08
N ALA A 65 -5.73 -16.18 -0.49
CA ALA A 65 -6.13 -14.96 -1.18
C ALA A 65 -5.01 -13.90 -1.28
N GLN A 66 -3.82 -14.14 -0.69
CA GLN A 66 -2.81 -13.12 -0.45
C GLN A 66 -2.37 -12.42 -1.73
N ARG A 67 -2.21 -13.20 -2.81
CA ARG A 67 -1.83 -12.68 -4.13
C ARG A 67 -2.92 -11.77 -4.70
N ASP A 68 -4.17 -12.17 -4.58
CA ASP A 68 -5.31 -11.42 -5.09
C ASP A 68 -5.53 -10.13 -4.29
N VAL A 69 -5.47 -10.22 -2.96
CA VAL A 69 -5.54 -9.05 -2.07
C VAL A 69 -4.40 -8.09 -2.36
N SER A 70 -3.17 -8.58 -2.51
CA SER A 70 -2.00 -7.74 -2.82
C SER A 70 -2.13 -7.05 -4.17
N LYS A 71 -2.68 -7.75 -5.18
CA LYS A 71 -2.96 -7.18 -6.50
C LYS A 71 -4.04 -6.12 -6.43
N LEU A 72 -5.13 -6.40 -5.72
CA LEU A 72 -6.25 -5.48 -5.51
C LEU A 72 -5.81 -4.20 -4.81
N VAL A 73 -5.01 -4.32 -3.76
CA VAL A 73 -4.46 -3.17 -3.03
C VAL A 73 -3.66 -2.27 -3.98
N ARG A 74 -2.75 -2.86 -4.78
CA ARG A 74 -1.96 -2.09 -5.75
C ARG A 74 -2.84 -1.36 -6.76
N ILE A 75 -3.83 -2.05 -7.33
CA ILE A 75 -4.73 -1.45 -8.31
C ILE A 75 -5.44 -0.25 -7.69
N LEU A 76 -6.06 -0.42 -6.52
CA LEU A 76 -6.79 0.66 -5.86
C LEU A 76 -5.89 1.85 -5.52
N VAL A 77 -4.73 1.57 -4.92
CA VAL A 77 -3.78 2.62 -4.52
C VAL A 77 -3.23 3.35 -5.74
N THR A 78 -2.82 2.62 -6.78
CA THR A 78 -2.26 3.20 -8.02
C THR A 78 -3.32 4.01 -8.76
N SER A 79 -4.54 3.48 -8.92
CA SER A 79 -5.65 4.19 -9.56
C SER A 79 -6.04 5.46 -8.82
N HIS A 80 -6.03 5.42 -7.48
CA HIS A 80 -6.33 6.59 -6.65
C HIS A 80 -5.29 7.70 -6.82
N VAL A 81 -4.01 7.35 -6.84
CA VAL A 81 -2.90 8.32 -6.97
C VAL A 81 -2.82 8.89 -8.40
N GLN A 82 -2.97 8.04 -9.41
CA GLN A 82 -2.60 8.41 -10.79
C GLN A 82 -3.76 8.90 -11.67
N VAL A 83 -5.00 8.48 -11.38
CA VAL A 83 -6.15 8.76 -12.27
C VAL A 83 -7.14 9.70 -11.62
N LYS A 84 -7.76 9.28 -10.51
CA LYS A 84 -8.80 10.05 -9.83
C LYS A 84 -8.93 9.60 -8.38
N PRO A 85 -9.20 10.52 -7.44
CA PRO A 85 -9.56 10.14 -6.08
C PRO A 85 -10.73 9.16 -6.06
N LEU A 86 -10.46 7.96 -5.57
CA LEU A 86 -11.45 6.93 -5.29
C LEU A 86 -12.34 7.31 -4.08
N PRO A 87 -13.55 6.77 -3.97
CA PRO A 87 -14.40 6.97 -2.79
C PRO A 87 -13.71 6.51 -1.50
N THR A 88 -14.07 7.13 -0.38
CA THR A 88 -13.43 6.94 0.93
C THR A 88 -13.54 5.52 1.47
N SER A 89 -14.58 4.78 1.09
CA SER A 89 -14.82 3.40 1.51
C SER A 89 -15.27 2.55 0.32
N ILE A 90 -14.65 1.39 0.16
CA ILE A 90 -14.92 0.43 -0.90
C ILE A 90 -14.99 -0.96 -0.26
N VAL A 91 -16.03 -1.73 -0.58
CA VAL A 91 -16.15 -3.11 -0.15
C VAL A 91 -16.02 -4.02 -1.36
N ILE A 92 -15.08 -4.96 -1.31
CA ILE A 92 -14.81 -5.89 -2.40
C ILE A 92 -15.02 -7.31 -1.88
N LYS A 93 -15.85 -8.06 -2.61
CA LYS A 93 -16.17 -9.46 -2.29
C LYS A 93 -15.32 -10.38 -3.17
N GLY A 94 -14.51 -11.21 -2.54
CA GLY A 94 -13.82 -12.33 -3.16
C GLY A 94 -14.66 -13.59 -3.11
N GLN A 95 -14.04 -14.73 -3.43
CA GLN A 95 -14.72 -16.04 -3.43
C GLN A 95 -15.09 -16.51 -2.02
N ASP A 96 -14.18 -16.36 -1.06
CA ASP A 96 -14.31 -16.81 0.34
C ASP A 96 -13.87 -15.72 1.33
N TYR A 97 -13.83 -14.46 0.88
CA TYR A 97 -13.39 -13.34 1.69
C TYR A 97 -14.07 -12.02 1.29
N VAL A 98 -14.00 -11.04 2.19
CA VAL A 98 -14.37 -9.64 1.94
C VAL A 98 -13.20 -8.76 2.35
N VAL A 99 -12.87 -7.77 1.51
CA VAL A 99 -11.93 -6.70 1.82
C VAL A 99 -12.67 -5.36 1.87
N GLU A 100 -12.66 -4.73 3.03
CA GLU A 100 -13.09 -3.34 3.19
C GLU A 100 -11.86 -2.43 3.05
N ALA A 101 -11.79 -1.65 1.98
CA ALA A 101 -10.76 -0.67 1.74
C ALA A 101 -11.26 0.71 2.16
N SER A 102 -10.42 1.45 2.88
CA SER A 102 -10.68 2.83 3.25
C SER A 102 -9.41 3.65 3.18
N HIS A 103 -9.54 4.95 2.93
CA HIS A 103 -8.41 5.87 2.90
C HIS A 103 -8.70 7.13 3.69
N LYS A 104 -7.63 7.81 4.11
CA LYS A 104 -7.71 9.09 4.83
C LYS A 104 -6.44 9.91 4.63
N PRO A 105 -6.47 11.22 4.87
CA PRO A 105 -5.29 12.08 4.81
C PRO A 105 -4.11 11.53 5.61
N TRP A 106 -2.93 11.62 5.02
CA TRP A 106 -1.67 11.18 5.59
C TRP A 106 -0.77 12.34 6.00
N ASP A 107 -1.19 13.08 7.03
CA ASP A 107 -0.46 14.27 7.47
C ASP A 107 0.97 13.98 7.94
N PHE A 108 1.21 12.80 8.52
CA PHE A 108 2.55 12.36 8.91
C PHE A 108 3.48 12.14 7.71
N GLY A 109 2.96 11.68 6.56
CA GLY A 109 3.75 11.45 5.36
C GLY A 109 4.43 12.74 4.88
N LYS A 110 3.73 13.87 4.99
CA LYS A 110 4.23 15.20 4.60
C LYS A 110 5.44 15.66 5.42
N THR A 111 5.64 15.11 6.61
CA THR A 111 6.77 15.47 7.48
C THR A 111 8.04 14.67 7.17
N TRP A 112 7.94 13.60 6.40
CA TRP A 112 9.04 12.68 6.13
C TRP A 112 9.59 12.91 4.72
N THR A 113 10.90 12.74 4.58
CA THR A 113 11.54 12.68 3.26
C THR A 113 11.74 11.23 2.91
N PHE A 114 11.20 10.82 1.76
CA PHE A 114 11.38 9.48 1.24
C PHE A 114 12.35 9.49 0.07
N GLY A 115 13.11 8.42 -0.07
CA GLY A 115 14.05 8.25 -1.18
C GLY A 115 14.03 6.83 -1.69
N TRP A 116 14.29 6.69 -2.99
CA TRP A 116 14.51 5.42 -3.67
C TRP A 116 15.85 5.50 -4.39
N GLY A 117 16.87 4.85 -3.82
CA GLY A 117 18.24 5.04 -4.31
C GLY A 117 18.69 6.50 -4.12
N GLU A 118 18.99 7.17 -5.23
CA GLU A 118 19.39 8.59 -5.24
C GLU A 118 18.21 9.54 -5.48
N ASP A 119 17.04 9.00 -5.84
CA ASP A 119 15.86 9.78 -6.17
C ASP A 119 15.04 10.12 -4.92
N VAL A 120 14.56 11.37 -4.87
CA VAL A 120 13.59 11.81 -3.84
C VAL A 120 12.19 11.41 -4.29
N VAL A 121 11.42 10.82 -3.38
CA VAL A 121 10.06 10.34 -3.64
C VAL A 121 9.07 11.14 -2.80
N GLU A 122 7.97 11.58 -3.43
CA GLU A 122 6.95 12.36 -2.74
C GLU A 122 6.01 11.46 -1.94
N SER A 123 5.53 11.94 -0.79
CA SER A 123 4.48 11.25 -0.04
C SER A 123 3.11 11.47 -0.66
N ALA A 124 2.30 10.42 -0.76
CA ALA A 124 0.91 10.54 -1.16
C ALA A 124 0.09 11.37 -0.18
N ALA A 125 -0.97 12.01 -0.68
CA ALA A 125 -1.90 12.79 0.14
C ALA A 125 -2.64 11.93 1.17
N ASP A 126 -3.00 10.71 0.77
CA ASP A 126 -3.79 9.77 1.57
C ASP A 126 -3.03 8.48 1.88
N LYS A 127 -3.39 7.86 3.00
CA LYS A 127 -2.96 6.51 3.37
C LYS A 127 -4.14 5.55 3.38
N TRP A 128 -3.84 4.28 3.14
CA TRP A 128 -4.85 3.26 2.98
C TRP A 128 -4.88 2.26 4.12
N ARG A 129 -6.09 1.79 4.43
CA ARG A 129 -6.37 0.69 5.34
C ARG A 129 -7.28 -0.31 4.64
N PHE A 130 -6.85 -1.56 4.64
CA PHE A 130 -7.58 -2.71 4.12
C PHE A 130 -7.91 -3.63 5.29
N VAL A 131 -9.18 -3.98 5.42
CA VAL A 131 -9.68 -4.89 6.45
C VAL A 131 -10.14 -6.17 5.77
N PHE A 132 -9.42 -7.27 6.01
CA PHE A 132 -9.73 -8.58 5.49
C PHE A 132 -10.65 -9.34 6.45
N ARG A 133 -11.70 -9.97 5.92
CA ARG A 133 -12.62 -10.85 6.64
C ARG A 133 -12.81 -12.13 5.86
N ALA A 134 -12.63 -13.27 6.53
CA ALA A 134 -13.06 -14.57 6.03
C ALA A 134 -14.59 -14.65 6.01
N VAL A 135 -15.16 -15.32 5.01
CA VAL A 135 -16.59 -15.64 4.90
C VAL A 135 -16.81 -17.15 4.98
#